data_AF-A0A9D8R794-F1
#
_entry.id   AF-A0A9D8R794-F1
#
_cell.length_a   1.000
_cell.length_b   1.000
_cell.length_c   1.000
_cell.angle_alpha   90.00
_cell.angle_beta   90.00
_cell.angle_gamma   90.00
#
_symmetry.space_group_name_H-M   'P 1'
#
loop_
_entity.id
_entity.type
_entity.pdbx_description
1 polymer ?
#
loop_
_entity_poly.entity_id
_entity_poly.type
_entity_poly.pdbx_seq_one_letter_code
_entity_poly.pdbx_strand_id
1 'polypeptide(L)'
;MQDTLLCSAYLPPVSFFTAIKSGGDVLIEQYDNYCKQTYRNRCVIATAGGKQTLTIPVIKSDSPKQLMKDVRISDHGDWRRQHWNALESAYMNSPFFMYYQDDFRPFYEKKIDFLIDFNTQLTALILKLSGMDKNMKLTGSYGENANNVLDLRKLVQPGTSEPEQSLPYWQVFKEKHGFIGNLSAVDLLFNMGPEFPLFL
;
A
#
# COMPACT_ATOMS: atom_id res chain seq x y z
N MET A 1 16.92 -0.92 -16.11
CA MET A 1 16.25 0.16 -15.35
C MET A 1 16.95 0.27 -14.01
N GLN A 2 17.00 1.47 -13.43
CA GLN A 2 17.60 1.67 -12.10
C GLN A 2 16.65 1.12 -11.02
N ASP A 3 17.20 0.43 -10.02
CA ASP A 3 16.41 -0.09 -8.89
C ASP A 3 15.79 1.06 -8.10
N THR A 4 14.64 0.81 -7.47
CA THR A 4 13.87 1.83 -6.74
C THR A 4 13.89 1.53 -5.25
N LEU A 5 14.25 2.54 -4.45
CA LEU A 5 14.21 2.46 -2.99
C LEU A 5 12.94 3.12 -2.45
N LEU A 6 12.10 2.34 -1.78
CA LEU A 6 10.82 2.77 -1.22
C LEU A 6 10.78 2.48 0.28
N CYS A 7 9.91 3.18 0.99
CA CYS A 7 9.57 2.79 2.35
C CYS A 7 8.46 1.74 2.34
N SER A 8 8.35 0.98 3.43
CA SER A 8 7.19 0.14 3.68
C SER A 8 5.89 0.97 3.72
N ALA A 9 4.83 0.44 3.11
CA ALA A 9 3.52 1.08 3.08
C ALA A 9 2.38 0.05 3.18
N TYR A 10 1.36 0.38 3.97
CA TYR A 10 0.12 -0.40 4.08
C TYR A 10 -0.79 -0.03 2.92
N LEU A 11 -1.11 -1.02 2.07
CA LEU A 11 -1.94 -0.86 0.86
C LEU A 11 -1.60 0.47 0.14
N PRO A 12 -0.38 0.57 -0.42
CA PRO A 12 0.18 1.83 -0.88
C PRO A 12 -0.72 2.52 -1.92
N PRO A 13 -0.61 3.84 -2.09
CA PRO A 13 -1.36 4.54 -3.14
C PRO A 13 -0.90 4.14 -4.54
N VAL A 14 -1.70 4.41 -5.58
CA VAL A 14 -1.38 4.07 -6.97
C VAL A 14 0.02 4.58 -7.39
N SER A 15 0.40 5.79 -6.98
CA SER A 15 1.68 6.39 -7.33
C SER A 15 2.90 5.60 -6.82
N PHE A 16 2.74 4.82 -5.75
CA PHE A 16 3.76 3.89 -5.26
C PHE A 16 4.00 2.77 -6.27
N PHE A 17 2.94 2.25 -6.90
CA PHE A 17 3.05 1.21 -7.92
C PHE A 17 3.49 1.77 -9.28
N THR A 18 3.17 3.02 -9.61
CA THR A 18 3.76 3.74 -10.75
C THR A 18 5.28 3.81 -10.64
N ALA A 19 5.79 4.13 -9.44
CA ALA A 19 7.22 4.12 -9.16
C ALA A 19 7.84 2.72 -9.33
N ILE A 20 7.19 1.67 -8.79
CA ILE A 20 7.64 0.28 -8.96
C ILE A 20 7.68 -0.13 -10.44
N LYS A 21 6.62 0.18 -11.22
CA LYS A 21 6.54 -0.17 -12.64
C LYS A 21 7.67 0.46 -13.43
N SER A 22 7.96 1.74 -13.17
CA SER A 22 8.96 2.55 -13.89
C SER A 22 10.41 2.16 -13.57
N GLY A 23 10.66 1.56 -12.40
CA GLY A 23 11.99 1.16 -11.93
C GLY A 23 12.43 -0.25 -12.31
N GLY A 24 13.62 -0.65 -11.87
CA GLY A 24 14.15 -2.01 -11.90
C GLY A 24 13.56 -2.88 -10.78
N ASP A 25 14.43 -3.52 -10.00
CA ASP A 25 14.04 -4.22 -8.77
C ASP A 25 13.63 -3.21 -7.68
N VAL A 26 12.86 -3.65 -6.70
CA VAL A 26 12.36 -2.83 -5.59
C VAL A 26 13.13 -3.16 -4.31
N LEU A 27 13.68 -2.14 -3.67
CA LEU A 27 14.24 -2.20 -2.33
C LEU A 27 13.28 -1.52 -1.34
N ILE A 28 12.87 -2.25 -0.31
CA ILE A 28 12.07 -1.72 0.79
C ILE A 28 12.97 -1.39 1.97
N GLU A 29 13.06 -0.11 2.30
CA GLU A 29 13.82 0.40 3.44
C GLU A 29 13.15 0.00 4.76
N GLN A 30 13.86 -0.79 5.55
CA GLN A 30 13.40 -1.31 6.84
C GLN A 30 14.16 -0.72 8.05
N TYR A 31 15.27 -0.01 7.82
CA TYR A 31 16.10 0.63 8.85
C TYR A 31 15.84 2.14 9.00
N ASP A 32 14.88 2.70 8.26
CA ASP A 32 14.40 4.06 8.53
C ASP A 32 13.46 4.08 9.75
N ASN A 33 13.27 5.26 10.32
CA ASN A 33 12.39 5.46 11.46
C ASN A 33 10.92 5.36 11.04
N TYR A 34 10.11 4.77 11.92
CA TYR A 34 8.68 4.78 11.78
C TYR A 34 8.10 6.16 12.09
N CYS A 35 7.46 6.74 11.10
CA CYS A 35 6.74 8.00 11.22
C CYS A 35 5.23 7.71 11.24
N LYS A 36 4.55 8.16 12.31
CA LYS A 36 3.08 8.11 12.39
C LYS A 36 2.48 9.01 11.32
N GLN A 37 1.20 8.79 11.03
CA GLN A 37 0.47 9.60 10.04
C GLN A 37 1.19 9.56 8.68
N THR A 38 1.48 8.37 8.19
CA THR A 38 2.17 8.12 6.92
C THR A 38 1.56 6.88 6.29
N TYR A 39 1.71 6.71 4.97
CA TYR A 39 1.28 5.47 4.31
C TYR A 39 1.94 4.20 4.87
N ARG A 40 2.97 4.30 5.73
CA ARG A 40 3.52 3.18 6.51
C ARG A 40 2.45 2.36 7.24
N ASN A 41 1.43 3.01 7.80
CA ASN A 41 0.38 2.31 8.57
C ASN A 41 -1.04 2.77 8.24
N ARG A 42 -1.25 3.55 7.19
CA ARG A 42 -2.59 3.94 6.74
C ARG A 42 -2.70 3.93 5.23
N CYS A 43 -3.90 3.71 4.72
CA CYS A 43 -4.23 3.86 3.31
C CYS A 43 -5.55 4.64 3.17
N VAL A 44 -5.85 5.08 1.96
CA VAL A 44 -7.09 5.79 1.65
C VAL A 44 -7.85 5.02 0.58
N ILE A 45 -9.11 4.71 0.83
CA ILE A 45 -10.02 4.01 -0.10
C ILE A 45 -11.21 4.91 -0.43
N ALA A 46 -11.87 4.65 -1.57
CA ALA A 46 -13.15 5.25 -1.88
C ALA A 46 -14.30 4.41 -1.32
N THR A 47 -15.28 5.08 -0.72
CA THR A 47 -16.49 4.44 -0.18
C THR A 47 -17.73 5.21 -0.62
N ALA A 48 -18.91 4.69 -0.29
CA ALA A 48 -20.16 5.41 -0.49
C ALA A 48 -20.16 6.80 0.18
N GLY A 49 -19.43 6.98 1.28
CA GLY A 49 -19.25 8.24 2.00
C GLY A 49 -18.11 9.14 1.47
N GLY A 50 -17.41 8.74 0.43
CA GLY A 50 -16.22 9.44 -0.09
C GLY A 50 -14.92 8.79 0.39
N LYS A 51 -13.86 9.58 0.53
CA LYS A 51 -12.54 9.07 0.98
C LYS A 51 -12.62 8.58 2.43
N GLN A 52 -12.23 7.32 2.67
CA GLN A 52 -12.06 6.77 4.00
C GLN A 52 -10.58 6.40 4.23
N THR A 53 -10.03 6.84 5.37
CA THR A 53 -8.68 6.42 5.79
C THR A 53 -8.79 5.18 6.68
N LEU A 54 -8.07 4.12 6.33
CA LEU A 54 -7.88 2.95 7.17
C LEU A 54 -6.52 3.03 7.85
N THR A 55 -6.43 2.75 9.15
CA THR A 55 -5.18 2.89 9.92
C THR A 55 -4.91 1.64 10.74
N ILE A 56 -3.80 0.97 10.47
CA ILE A 56 -3.33 -0.14 11.30
C ILE A 56 -2.79 0.43 12.61
N PRO A 57 -3.34 0.02 13.77
CA PRO A 57 -2.81 0.42 15.06
C PRO A 57 -1.49 -0.31 15.31
N VAL A 58 -0.50 0.43 15.83
CA VAL A 58 0.82 -0.12 16.16
C VAL A 58 1.06 -0.01 17.67
N ILE A 59 1.86 -0.92 18.21
CA ILE A 59 2.28 -0.85 19.61
C ILE A 59 3.13 0.41 19.79
N LYS A 60 2.81 1.23 20.80
CA LYS A 60 3.60 2.42 21.11
C LYS A 60 4.98 1.98 21.60
N SER A 61 6.02 2.51 20.96
CA SER A 61 7.39 2.44 21.47
C SER A 61 7.64 3.61 22.41
N ASP A 62 8.40 3.35 23.48
CA ASP A 62 8.92 4.37 24.39
C ASP A 62 10.11 5.14 23.75
N SER A 63 10.73 4.57 22.70
CA SER A 63 11.75 5.24 21.93
C SER A 63 11.13 6.14 20.84
N PRO A 64 11.58 7.40 20.71
CA PRO A 64 11.14 8.30 19.64
C PRO A 64 11.66 7.90 18.25
N LYS A 65 12.63 6.97 18.19
CA LYS A 65 13.28 6.50 16.94
C LYS A 65 13.16 4.97 16.84
N GLN A 66 11.93 4.48 16.69
CA GLN A 66 11.68 3.06 16.42
C GLN A 66 11.93 2.77 14.94
N LEU A 67 12.77 1.79 14.65
CA LEU A 67 13.02 1.35 13.27
C LEU A 67 11.80 0.67 12.68
N MET A 68 11.55 0.88 11.38
CA MET A 68 10.40 0.32 10.67
C MET A 68 10.31 -1.21 10.82
N LYS A 69 11.45 -1.92 10.76
CA LYS A 69 11.51 -3.38 10.94
C LYS A 69 11.04 -3.86 12.32
N ASP A 70 11.14 -3.02 13.34
CA ASP A 70 10.82 -3.38 14.73
C ASP A 70 9.40 -2.92 15.13
N VAL A 71 8.63 -2.34 14.20
CA VAL A 71 7.24 -1.91 14.44
C VAL A 71 6.31 -3.09 14.49
N ARG A 72 5.65 -3.26 15.65
CA ARG A 72 4.64 -4.31 15.86
C ARG A 72 3.23 -3.78 15.71
N ILE A 73 2.38 -4.60 15.11
CA ILE A 73 0.95 -4.35 14.98
C ILE A 73 0.27 -4.59 16.34
N SER A 74 -0.63 -3.69 16.71
CA SER A 74 -1.45 -3.82 17.90
C SER A 74 -2.72 -4.62 17.58
N ASP A 75 -3.18 -5.46 18.51
CA ASP A 75 -4.46 -6.16 18.40
C ASP A 75 -5.65 -5.33 18.94
N HIS A 76 -5.40 -4.10 19.41
CA HIS A 76 -6.45 -3.23 19.93
C HIS A 76 -7.42 -2.75 18.84
N GLY A 77 -8.66 -2.51 19.25
CA GLY A 77 -9.65 -1.81 18.45
C GLY A 77 -10.24 -2.63 17.31
N ASP A 78 -10.01 -3.96 17.25
CA ASP A 78 -10.65 -4.84 16.26
C ASP A 78 -10.51 -4.33 14.81
N TRP A 79 -9.35 -3.74 14.53
CA TRP A 79 -9.07 -3.04 13.28
C TRP A 79 -9.14 -3.98 12.07
N ARG A 80 -8.80 -5.27 12.24
CA ARG A 80 -8.82 -6.24 11.16
C ARG A 80 -10.23 -6.44 10.60
N ARG A 81 -11.21 -6.69 11.49
CA ARG A 81 -12.62 -6.80 11.10
C ARG A 81 -13.13 -5.50 10.50
N GLN A 82 -12.78 -4.36 11.08
CA GLN A 82 -13.19 -3.05 10.55
C GLN A 82 -12.62 -2.77 9.15
N HIS A 83 -11.33 -3.06 8.94
CA HIS A 83 -10.70 -2.89 7.63
C HIS A 83 -11.29 -3.83 6.59
N TRP A 84 -11.52 -5.10 6.94
CA TRP A 84 -12.15 -6.06 6.03
C TRP A 84 -13.55 -5.62 5.63
N ASN A 85 -14.40 -5.27 6.59
CA ASN A 85 -15.75 -4.78 6.32
C ASN A 85 -15.75 -3.51 5.46
N ALA A 86 -14.77 -2.62 5.66
CA ALA A 86 -14.62 -1.41 4.86
C ALA A 86 -14.25 -1.75 3.40
N LEU A 87 -13.31 -2.68 3.19
CA LEU A 87 -12.94 -3.14 1.84
C LEU A 87 -14.12 -3.84 1.15
N GLU A 88 -14.78 -4.76 1.85
CA GLU A 88 -15.94 -5.48 1.34
C GLU A 88 -17.06 -4.50 0.95
N SER A 89 -17.45 -3.60 1.84
CA SER A 89 -18.50 -2.61 1.54
C SER A 89 -18.12 -1.64 0.42
N ALA A 90 -16.84 -1.29 0.29
CA ALA A 90 -16.36 -0.37 -0.74
C ALA A 90 -16.32 -1.02 -2.13
N TYR A 91 -15.93 -2.30 -2.20
CA TYR A 91 -15.52 -2.94 -3.44
C TYR A 91 -16.37 -4.15 -3.85
N MET A 92 -17.37 -4.56 -3.07
CA MET A 92 -18.25 -5.68 -3.44
C MET A 92 -18.91 -5.55 -4.82
N ASN A 93 -19.16 -4.31 -5.27
CA ASN A 93 -19.72 -4.01 -6.59
C ASN A 93 -18.66 -3.69 -7.66
N SER A 94 -17.37 -3.82 -7.35
CA SER A 94 -16.31 -3.66 -8.34
C SER A 94 -16.15 -4.94 -9.16
N PRO A 95 -15.74 -4.85 -10.44
CA PRO A 95 -15.65 -6.02 -11.32
C PRO A 95 -14.76 -7.16 -10.80
N PHE A 96 -13.68 -6.85 -10.08
CA PHE A 96 -12.65 -7.84 -9.72
C PHE A 96 -12.58 -8.21 -8.23
N PHE A 97 -13.29 -7.51 -7.32
CA PHE A 97 -13.17 -7.78 -5.89
C PHE A 97 -13.49 -9.24 -5.53
N MET A 98 -14.58 -9.79 -6.07
CA MET A 98 -15.00 -11.16 -5.78
C MET A 98 -13.96 -12.21 -6.19
N TYR A 99 -13.10 -11.91 -7.16
CA TYR A 99 -12.05 -12.81 -7.64
C TYR A 99 -10.80 -12.77 -6.76
N TYR A 100 -10.57 -11.68 -6.03
CA TYR A 100 -9.37 -11.49 -5.21
C TYR A 100 -9.64 -11.51 -3.71
N GLN A 101 -10.90 -11.43 -3.27
CA GLN A 101 -11.25 -11.34 -1.85
C GLN A 101 -10.60 -12.44 -1.01
N ASP A 102 -10.55 -13.68 -1.50
CA ASP A 102 -10.00 -14.83 -0.77
C ASP A 102 -8.48 -14.77 -0.63
N ASP A 103 -7.77 -14.05 -1.51
CA ASP A 103 -6.33 -13.80 -1.37
C ASP A 103 -6.04 -12.72 -0.31
N PHE A 104 -6.90 -11.71 -0.19
CA PHE A 104 -6.75 -10.61 0.77
C PHE A 104 -7.25 -10.96 2.18
N ARG A 105 -8.32 -11.76 2.27
CA ARG A 105 -8.98 -12.11 3.54
C ARG A 105 -8.05 -12.66 4.62
N PRO A 106 -7.07 -13.55 4.32
CA PRO A 106 -6.12 -14.06 5.32
C PRO A 106 -5.33 -12.98 6.07
N PHE A 107 -5.07 -11.82 5.46
CA PHE A 107 -4.40 -10.69 6.13
C PHE A 107 -5.25 -10.08 7.23
N TYR A 108 -6.56 -10.20 7.14
CA TYR A 108 -7.51 -9.66 8.12
C TYR A 108 -8.04 -10.73 9.09
N GLU A 109 -7.68 -12.01 8.90
CA GLU A 109 -8.06 -13.10 9.80
C GLU A 109 -6.87 -13.62 10.62
N LYS A 110 -5.67 -13.64 10.02
CA LYS A 110 -4.46 -14.16 10.67
C LYS A 110 -3.68 -13.04 11.34
N LYS A 111 -3.00 -13.40 12.42
CA LYS A 111 -2.09 -12.50 13.11
C LYS A 111 -0.72 -12.52 12.41
N ILE A 112 -0.29 -11.34 11.99
CA ILE A 112 1.09 -11.03 11.57
C ILE A 112 1.61 -9.99 12.56
N ASP A 113 2.76 -10.26 13.17
CA ASP A 113 3.25 -9.46 14.30
C ASP A 113 3.88 -8.14 13.88
N PHE A 114 4.66 -8.14 12.80
CA PHE A 114 5.40 -6.96 12.35
C PHE A 114 4.71 -6.25 11.19
N LEU A 115 4.71 -4.91 11.25
CA LEU A 115 4.11 -4.06 10.23
C LEU A 115 4.84 -4.16 8.89
N ILE A 116 6.18 -4.30 8.92
CA ILE A 116 6.99 -4.46 7.71
C ILE A 116 6.59 -5.73 6.94
N ASP A 117 6.39 -6.84 7.65
CA ASP A 117 6.03 -8.14 7.06
C ASP A 117 4.65 -8.06 6.44
N PHE A 118 3.69 -7.50 7.18
CA PHE A 118 2.31 -7.30 6.72
C PHE A 118 2.26 -6.49 5.42
N ASN A 119 2.93 -5.35 5.40
CA ASN A 119 2.98 -4.45 4.24
C ASN A 119 3.69 -5.07 3.04
N THR A 120 4.81 -5.75 3.28
CA THR A 120 5.61 -6.39 2.22
C THR A 120 4.84 -7.53 1.58
N GLN A 121 4.17 -8.38 2.38
CA GLN A 121 3.36 -9.47 1.87
C GLN A 121 2.13 -8.97 1.08
N LEU A 122 1.44 -7.91 1.54
CA LEU A 122 0.34 -7.30 0.79
C LEU A 122 0.79 -6.67 -0.52
N THR A 123 1.93 -5.97 -0.50
CA THR A 123 2.49 -5.36 -1.72
C THR A 123 2.86 -6.45 -2.73
N ALA A 124 3.51 -7.53 -2.28
CA ALA A 124 3.82 -8.69 -3.13
C ALA A 124 2.56 -9.35 -3.70
N LEU A 125 1.48 -9.44 -2.91
CA LEU A 125 0.20 -9.95 -3.40
C LEU A 125 -0.36 -9.08 -4.52
N ILE A 126 -0.39 -7.76 -4.35
CA ILE A 126 -0.88 -6.83 -5.38
C ILE A 126 -0.05 -6.95 -6.66
N LEU A 127 1.28 -7.02 -6.55
CA LEU A 127 2.18 -7.23 -7.71
C LEU A 127 1.83 -8.52 -8.45
N LYS A 128 1.65 -9.63 -7.71
CA LYS A 128 1.27 -10.94 -8.26
C LYS A 128 -0.07 -10.88 -8.99
N LEU A 129 -1.12 -10.34 -8.35
CA LEU A 129 -2.48 -10.31 -8.90
C LEU A 129 -2.63 -9.34 -10.08
N SER A 130 -1.82 -8.28 -10.12
CA SER A 130 -1.76 -7.34 -11.26
C SER A 130 -0.88 -7.83 -12.42
N GLY A 131 -0.23 -9.00 -12.28
CA GLY A 131 0.66 -9.55 -13.32
C GLY A 131 1.98 -8.80 -13.48
N MET A 132 2.39 -8.00 -12.48
CA MET A 132 3.67 -7.30 -12.51
C MET A 132 4.79 -8.17 -11.94
N ASP A 133 5.72 -8.55 -12.81
CA ASP A 133 6.92 -9.29 -12.42
C ASP A 133 8.02 -8.31 -11.94
N LYS A 134 8.10 -8.15 -10.62
CA LYS A 134 9.07 -7.28 -9.94
C LYS A 134 9.63 -8.01 -8.73
N ASN A 135 10.96 -8.07 -8.62
CA ASN A 135 11.59 -8.58 -7.41
C ASN A 135 11.58 -7.51 -6.33
N MET A 136 11.13 -7.87 -5.13
CA MET A 136 11.15 -7.00 -3.97
C MET A 136 12.07 -7.59 -2.90
N LYS A 137 12.99 -6.76 -2.40
CA LYS A 137 13.97 -7.13 -1.37
C LYS A 137 13.94 -6.11 -0.25
N LEU A 138 14.20 -6.54 0.98
CA LEU A 138 14.39 -5.62 2.11
C LEU A 138 15.85 -5.15 2.14
N THR A 139 16.10 -3.91 2.58
CA THR A 139 17.48 -3.40 2.77
C THR A 139 18.22 -4.17 3.87
N GLY A 140 19.55 -4.32 3.77
CA GLY A 140 20.38 -4.97 4.79
C GLY A 140 20.88 -4.02 5.88
N SER A 141 21.00 -2.73 5.55
CA SER A 141 21.37 -1.64 6.46
C SER A 141 20.83 -0.29 5.95
N TYR A 142 20.80 0.72 6.83
CA TYR A 142 20.36 2.07 6.44
C TYR A 142 21.35 2.71 5.47
N GLY A 143 20.86 3.22 4.34
CA GLY A 143 21.69 3.88 3.33
C GLY A 143 22.47 2.93 2.41
N GLU A 144 22.27 1.62 2.57
CA GLU A 144 22.75 0.64 1.60
C GLU A 144 22.12 0.90 0.24
N ASN A 145 22.91 0.84 -0.84
CA ASN A 145 22.48 1.07 -2.22
C ASN A 145 22.01 2.49 -2.56
N ALA A 146 22.04 3.46 -1.63
CA ALA A 146 21.54 4.82 -1.85
C ALA A 146 22.17 5.56 -3.05
N ASN A 147 23.39 5.20 -3.43
CA ASN A 147 24.13 5.88 -4.51
C ASN A 147 23.79 5.38 -5.92
N ASN A 148 23.10 4.25 -6.08
CA ASN A 148 22.79 3.68 -7.40
C ASN A 148 21.31 3.30 -7.57
N VAL A 149 20.44 3.82 -6.71
CA VAL A 149 18.99 3.58 -6.73
C VAL A 149 18.23 4.90 -6.85
N LEU A 150 17.05 4.83 -7.44
CA LEU A 150 16.11 5.94 -7.40
C LEU A 150 15.45 5.99 -6.00
N ASP A 151 15.88 6.93 -5.17
CA ASP A 151 15.34 7.09 -3.80
C ASP A 151 13.98 7.80 -3.80
N LEU A 152 12.93 7.02 -3.56
CA LEU A 152 11.53 7.45 -3.51
C LEU A 152 10.90 7.22 -2.14
N ARG A 153 11.72 7.15 -1.08
CA ARG A 153 11.26 6.99 0.32
C ARG A 153 10.31 8.09 0.80
N LYS A 154 10.23 9.23 0.09
CA LYS A 154 9.28 10.31 0.40
C LYS A 154 7.84 10.04 -0.07
N LEU A 155 7.61 9.07 -0.96
CA LEU A 155 6.26 8.76 -1.49
C LEU A 155 5.26 8.29 -0.43
N VAL A 156 5.74 7.82 0.72
CA VAL A 156 4.90 7.38 1.84
C VAL A 156 4.40 8.53 2.72
N GLN A 157 4.76 9.77 2.41
CA GLN A 157 4.25 10.98 3.04
C GLN A 157 3.09 11.54 2.20
N PRO A 158 1.86 11.60 2.73
CA PRO A 158 0.72 12.14 1.99
C PRO A 158 0.95 13.60 1.55
N GLY A 159 0.61 13.93 0.31
CA GLY A 159 0.69 15.31 -0.21
C GLY A 159 2.08 15.77 -0.66
N THR A 160 3.08 14.89 -0.66
CA THR A 160 4.43 15.17 -1.16
C THR A 160 4.53 14.72 -2.60
N SER A 161 4.73 15.66 -3.55
CA SER A 161 5.10 15.40 -4.97
C SER A 161 4.69 14.03 -5.48
N GLU A 162 3.40 13.71 -5.33
CA GLU A 162 2.85 12.43 -5.74
C GLU A 162 2.98 12.43 -7.27
N PRO A 163 3.58 11.41 -7.90
CA PRO A 163 3.47 11.24 -9.34
C PRO A 163 2.00 11.42 -9.70
N GLU A 164 1.70 12.43 -10.52
CA GLU A 164 0.33 12.65 -10.98
C GLU A 164 -0.14 11.32 -11.54
N GLN A 165 -1.24 10.81 -11.00
CA GLN A 165 -1.84 9.61 -11.55
C GLN A 165 -2.15 9.90 -13.02
N SER A 166 -1.44 9.19 -13.90
CA SER A 166 -1.36 9.53 -15.32
C SER A 166 -2.72 9.38 -16.01
N LEU A 167 -3.51 8.38 -15.60
CA LEU A 167 -4.78 8.04 -16.26
C LEU A 167 -5.92 7.78 -15.26
N PRO A 168 -7.09 8.42 -15.43
CA PRO A 168 -8.28 8.06 -14.68
C PRO A 168 -8.79 6.68 -15.12
N TYR A 169 -9.34 5.94 -14.16
CA TYR A 169 -9.91 4.60 -14.37
C TYR A 169 -11.36 4.55 -13.87
N TRP A 170 -12.03 3.42 -14.08
CA TRP A 170 -13.38 3.23 -13.56
C TRP A 170 -13.34 3.05 -12.04
N GLN A 171 -14.25 3.69 -11.31
CA GLN A 171 -14.39 3.55 -9.85
C GLN A 171 -15.86 3.38 -9.50
N VAL A 172 -16.16 2.46 -8.59
CA VAL A 172 -17.54 2.16 -8.11
C VAL A 172 -18.33 3.42 -7.76
N PHE A 173 -17.70 4.40 -7.11
CA PHE A 173 -18.37 5.62 -6.65
C PHE A 173 -18.11 6.86 -7.53
N LYS A 174 -17.61 6.66 -8.77
CA LYS A 174 -17.27 7.75 -9.69
C LYS A 174 -18.45 8.67 -9.99
N GLU A 175 -19.66 8.13 -10.13
CA GLU A 175 -20.86 8.94 -10.41
C GLU A 175 -21.22 9.87 -9.25
N LYS A 176 -20.91 9.48 -8.01
CA LYS A 176 -21.26 10.23 -6.81
C LYS A 176 -20.22 11.28 -6.43
N HIS A 177 -18.93 10.92 -6.52
CA HIS A 177 -17.83 11.73 -5.99
C HIS A 177 -16.87 12.22 -7.08
N GLY A 178 -17.12 11.91 -8.34
CA GLY A 178 -16.15 12.08 -9.41
C GLY A 178 -14.99 11.07 -9.31
N PHE A 179 -13.99 11.25 -10.17
CA PHE A 179 -12.77 10.45 -10.09
C PHE A 179 -11.92 10.91 -8.91
N ILE A 180 -11.48 9.95 -8.09
CA ILE A 180 -10.59 10.20 -6.96
C ILE A 180 -9.24 9.57 -7.24
N GLY A 181 -8.27 10.41 -7.60
CA GLY A 181 -6.91 9.98 -7.88
C GLY A 181 -6.12 9.56 -6.64
N ASN A 182 -5.09 8.73 -6.88
CA ASN A 182 -4.09 8.30 -5.92
C ASN A 182 -4.64 7.69 -4.61
N LEU A 183 -5.77 6.99 -4.71
CA LEU A 183 -6.24 6.07 -3.68
C LEU A 183 -5.26 4.91 -3.52
N SER A 184 -5.49 4.09 -2.50
CA SER A 184 -4.84 2.80 -2.34
C SER A 184 -4.94 1.99 -3.63
N ALA A 185 -3.85 1.32 -4.01
CA ALA A 185 -3.77 0.50 -5.20
C ALA A 185 -4.81 -0.63 -5.23
N VAL A 186 -5.37 -1.05 -4.10
CA VAL A 186 -6.47 -2.01 -4.12
C VAL A 186 -7.73 -1.44 -4.79
N ASP A 187 -7.93 -0.12 -4.77
CA ASP A 187 -8.98 0.54 -5.53
C ASP A 187 -8.80 0.26 -7.02
N LEU A 188 -7.62 0.55 -7.55
CA LEU A 188 -7.30 0.29 -8.96
C LEU A 188 -7.36 -1.22 -9.28
N LEU A 189 -6.84 -2.09 -8.40
CA LEU A 189 -6.81 -3.53 -8.61
C LEU A 189 -8.22 -4.14 -8.65
N PHE A 190 -9.09 -3.75 -7.71
CA PHE A 190 -10.44 -4.28 -7.65
C PHE A 190 -11.35 -3.73 -8.75
N ASN A 191 -11.04 -2.55 -9.29
CA ASN A 191 -11.78 -1.97 -10.40
C ASN A 191 -11.30 -2.47 -11.78
N MET A 192 -9.98 -2.61 -11.98
CA MET A 192 -9.38 -2.85 -13.30
C MET A 192 -8.71 -4.23 -13.45
N GLY A 193 -8.48 -4.95 -12.35
CA GLY A 193 -7.98 -6.33 -12.40
C GLY A 193 -6.66 -6.46 -13.18
N PRO A 194 -6.57 -7.36 -14.18
CA PRO A 194 -5.36 -7.53 -15.00
C PRO A 194 -4.94 -6.26 -15.78
N GLU A 195 -5.84 -5.31 -16.00
CA GLU A 195 -5.51 -4.03 -16.66
C GLU A 195 -4.81 -3.05 -15.72
N PHE A 196 -4.65 -3.39 -14.43
CA PHE A 196 -3.97 -2.56 -13.43
C PHE A 196 -2.69 -1.89 -13.94
N PRO A 197 -1.74 -2.60 -14.61
CA PRO A 197 -0.50 -1.99 -15.07
C PRO A 197 -0.71 -0.92 -16.16
N LEU A 198 -1.84 -0.90 -16.88
CA LEU A 198 -2.12 0.09 -17.93
C LEU A 198 -2.39 1.49 -17.36
N PHE A 199 -2.80 1.58 -16.10
CA PHE A 199 -3.15 2.83 -15.41
C PHE A 199 -2.06 3.36 -14.48
N LEU A 200 -0.93 2.66 -14.41
CA LEU A 200 0.26 3.05 -13.65
C LEU A 200 1.18 3.96 -14.46
#